data_AF-A0A926WZW8-F1
#
_entry.id   AF-A0A926WZW8-F1
#
_cell.length_a   1.000
_cell.length_b   1.000
_cell.length_c   1.000
_cell.angle_alpha   90.00
_cell.angle_beta   90.00
_cell.angle_gamma   90.00
#
_symmetry.space_group_name_H-M   'P 1'
#
loop_
_entity.id
_entity.type
_entity.pdbx_description
1 polymer ?
#
loop_
_entity_poly.entity_id
_entity_poly.type
_entity_poly.pdbx_seq_one_letter_code
_entity_poly.pdbx_strand_id
1 'polypeptide(L)'
;MTTWQADFYRRPVQDEAGNPLWELVVCDAGQFSQASNFPFAEFAWCPQSQANATWLTHQLQQWISTTKTPPTRLQVFRPQALSLLETAAQPLGIVVEPTRHTTALKQLLQERADHYRTLPHYTGQPYEPVKLEQPPPLPLPEQLWGEQWRFAAIAAGDLELAFADKPIPIRSMPTDLLPMSLQLASNLPIPGVVIDGGRQSMRLARWLQEVNPVALQYIPGAPDGLILEAGLVDRWVIATFEDKEAIAAAQTFRQRQEATQGMHFLLVQPDNSGMTYSGLWLLRNTA
;
A
#
# COMPACT_ATOMS: atom_id res chain seq x y z
N MET A 1 -2.97 19.92 9.17
CA MET A 1 -3.45 18.68 9.82
C MET A 1 -2.24 17.80 10.02
N THR A 2 -2.00 17.34 11.25
CA THR A 2 -0.88 16.45 11.57
C THR A 2 -1.38 15.02 11.46
N THR A 3 -0.65 14.19 10.71
CA THR A 3 -0.98 12.78 10.47
C THR A 3 0.14 11.94 11.04
N TRP A 4 -0.19 11.10 12.02
CA TRP A 4 0.74 10.12 12.53
C TRP A 4 0.62 8.81 11.77
N GLN A 5 1.71 8.06 11.71
CA GLN A 5 1.75 6.68 11.22
C GLN A 5 2.11 5.78 12.39
N ALA A 6 1.40 4.67 12.56
CA ALA A 6 1.61 3.76 13.67
C ALA A 6 1.66 2.28 13.27
N ASP A 7 2.49 1.53 14.00
CA ASP A 7 2.52 0.07 14.00
C ASP A 7 2.53 -0.43 15.44
N PHE A 8 1.75 -1.48 15.70
CA PHE A 8 1.77 -2.19 16.98
C PHE A 8 1.85 -3.69 16.74
N TYR A 9 3.01 -4.28 17.01
CA TYR A 9 3.22 -5.69 16.75
C TYR A 9 4.31 -6.31 17.63
N ARG A 10 4.33 -7.64 17.66
CA ARG A 10 5.38 -8.42 18.33
C ARG A 10 6.73 -8.19 17.65
N ARG A 11 7.79 -8.02 18.44
CA ARG A 11 9.18 -7.85 17.97
C ARG A 11 10.01 -9.10 18.28
N PRO A 12 11.17 -9.31 17.61
CA PRO A 12 12.08 -10.44 17.86
C PRO A 12 12.90 -10.24 19.16
N VAL A 13 12.25 -9.79 20.23
CA VAL A 13 12.87 -9.50 21.54
C VAL A 13 11.96 -10.09 22.62
N GLN A 14 12.56 -10.61 23.69
CA GLN A 14 11.86 -11.15 24.86
C GLN A 14 12.15 -10.33 26.11
N ASP A 15 11.26 -10.43 27.11
CA ASP A 15 11.55 -9.94 28.46
C ASP A 15 12.51 -10.87 29.22
N GLU A 16 12.91 -10.49 30.43
CA GLU A 16 13.80 -11.29 31.28
C GLU A 16 13.23 -12.69 31.60
N ALA A 17 11.91 -12.86 31.56
CA ALA A 17 11.21 -14.12 31.78
C ALA A 17 11.02 -14.95 30.49
N GLY A 18 11.49 -14.47 29.34
CA GLY A 18 11.37 -15.13 28.04
C GLY A 18 10.05 -14.90 27.32
N ASN A 19 9.18 -14.00 27.82
CA ASN A 19 7.90 -13.72 27.18
C ASN A 19 8.08 -12.80 25.96
N PRO A 20 7.23 -12.95 24.92
CA PRO A 20 7.24 -12.05 23.78
C PRO A 20 6.97 -10.59 24.15
N LEU A 21 7.76 -9.67 23.59
CA LEU A 21 7.53 -8.24 23.69
C LEU A 21 6.81 -7.68 22.46
N TRP A 22 5.85 -6.81 22.74
CA TRP A 22 5.15 -5.98 21.77
C TRP A 22 5.70 -4.57 21.83
N GLU A 23 5.69 -3.89 20.69
CA GLU A 23 6.12 -2.49 20.62
C GLU A 23 5.16 -1.67 19.79
N LEU A 24 4.72 -0.55 20.37
CA LEU A 24 4.04 0.53 19.67
C LEU A 24 5.07 1.51 19.13
N VAL A 25 5.04 1.73 17.82
CA VAL A 25 5.90 2.67 17.12
C VAL A 25 5.00 3.71 16.47
N VAL A 26 5.26 4.99 16.73
CA VAL A 26 4.50 6.11 16.16
C VAL A 26 5.47 7.15 15.62
N CYS A 27 5.20 7.68 14.44
CA CYS A 27 5.96 8.81 13.88
C CYS A 27 5.03 9.80 13.16
N ASP A 28 5.48 11.04 13.01
CA ASP A 28 4.79 12.05 12.18
C ASP A 28 5.16 11.89 10.70
N ALA A 29 4.15 11.82 9.83
CA ALA A 29 4.34 11.77 8.38
C ALA A 29 4.77 13.12 7.77
N GLY A 30 4.47 14.23 8.44
CA GLY A 30 4.46 15.58 7.85
C GLY A 30 5.83 16.24 7.62
N GLN A 31 6.94 15.61 8.00
CA GLN A 31 8.26 16.24 7.95
C GLN A 31 9.38 15.25 7.58
N PHE A 32 9.06 14.25 6.76
CA PHE A 32 10.10 13.41 6.18
C PHE A 32 10.90 14.21 5.15
N SER A 33 12.07 14.71 5.57
CA SER A 33 13.13 15.17 4.66
C SER A 33 14.15 14.04 4.52
N GLN A 34 14.83 13.94 3.37
CA GLN A 34 15.85 12.90 3.14
C GLN A 34 17.02 12.88 4.16
N ALA A 35 17.09 13.86 5.07
CA ALA A 35 17.93 13.78 6.25
C ALA A 35 17.18 13.03 7.37
N SER A 36 17.71 11.88 7.77
CA SER A 36 17.20 10.87 8.71
C SER A 36 16.87 11.33 10.13
N ASN A 37 16.12 12.43 10.29
CA ASN A 37 15.59 12.89 11.56
C ASN A 37 14.07 12.91 11.47
N PHE A 38 13.44 11.93 12.11
CA PHE A 38 12.02 12.03 12.45
C PHE A 38 11.90 13.14 13.50
N PRO A 39 11.23 14.27 13.22
CA PRO A 39 11.04 15.33 14.21
C PRO A 39 10.14 14.86 15.36
N PHE A 40 9.39 13.79 15.13
CA PHE A 40 8.60 13.09 16.13
C PHE A 40 8.60 11.59 15.82
N ALA A 41 9.22 10.80 16.70
CA ALA A 41 9.17 9.34 16.71
C ALA A 41 9.17 8.85 18.16
N GLU A 42 8.16 8.07 18.51
CA GLU A 42 7.94 7.58 19.87
C GLU A 42 7.79 6.05 19.86
N PHE A 43 8.30 5.42 20.92
CA PHE A 43 8.34 3.97 21.06
C PHE A 43 7.91 3.57 22.46
N ALA A 44 7.05 2.57 22.57
CA ALA A 44 6.67 2.01 23.85
C ALA A 44 6.61 0.49 23.78
N TRP A 45 7.15 -0.17 24.80
CA TRP A 45 7.17 -1.62 24.93
C TRP A 45 6.13 -2.10 25.93
N CYS A 46 5.53 -3.26 25.66
CA CYS A 46 4.74 -3.97 26.64
C CYS A 46 4.87 -5.49 26.50
N PRO A 47 4.69 -6.25 27.59
CA PRO A 47 4.56 -7.70 27.52
C PRO A 47 3.24 -8.06 26.83
N GLN A 48 3.18 -9.26 26.24
CA GLN A 48 1.98 -9.75 25.56
C GLN A 48 0.69 -9.69 26.41
N SER A 49 0.78 -9.85 27.73
CA SER A 49 -0.37 -9.75 28.64
C SER A 49 -0.98 -8.34 28.71
N GLN A 50 -0.23 -7.31 28.35
CA GLN A 50 -0.66 -5.91 28.34
C GLN A 50 -0.94 -5.37 26.92
N ALA A 51 -0.72 -6.19 25.88
CA ALA A 51 -0.93 -5.80 24.49
C ALA A 51 -2.41 -5.70 24.13
N ASN A 52 -3.08 -4.64 24.60
CA ASN A 52 -4.51 -4.40 24.42
C ASN A 52 -4.83 -2.92 24.16
N ALA A 53 -6.07 -2.63 23.78
CA ALA A 53 -6.51 -1.28 23.42
C ALA A 53 -6.38 -0.27 24.59
N THR A 54 -6.60 -0.68 25.84
CA THR A 54 -6.47 0.21 27.01
C THR A 54 -5.04 0.71 27.17
N TRP A 55 -4.05 -0.18 27.05
CA TRP A 55 -2.65 0.20 27.09
C TRP A 55 -2.30 1.15 25.93
N LEU A 56 -2.77 0.85 24.71
CA LEU A 56 -2.55 1.71 23.54
C LEU A 56 -3.16 3.11 23.72
N THR A 57 -4.39 3.21 24.24
CA THR A 57 -5.04 4.50 24.51
C THR A 57 -4.21 5.33 25.47
N HIS A 58 -3.71 4.73 26.55
CA HIS A 58 -2.87 5.44 27.52
C HIS A 58 -1.58 5.98 26.88
N GLN A 59 -0.86 5.14 26.10
CA GLN A 59 0.37 5.57 25.44
C GLN A 59 0.14 6.68 24.42
N LEU A 60 -0.90 6.54 23.58
CA LEU A 60 -1.27 7.57 22.62
C LEU A 60 -1.64 8.87 23.33
N GLN A 61 -2.47 8.81 24.38
CA GLN A 61 -2.87 9.98 25.16
C GLN A 61 -1.67 10.72 25.76
N GLN A 62 -0.71 9.99 26.31
CA GLN A 62 0.52 10.56 26.87
C GLN A 62 1.29 11.34 25.80
N TRP A 63 1.52 10.75 24.63
CA TRP A 63 2.24 11.42 23.54
C TRP A 63 1.47 12.59 22.92
N ILE A 64 0.14 12.50 22.86
CA ILE A 64 -0.72 13.60 22.41
C ILE A 64 -0.61 14.79 23.37
N SER A 65 -0.51 14.53 24.68
CA SER A 65 -0.42 15.59 25.69
C SER A 65 0.92 16.33 25.70
N THR A 66 1.98 15.69 25.20
CA THR A 66 3.34 16.27 25.17
C THR A 66 3.68 16.94 23.84
N THR A 67 3.01 16.57 22.74
CA THR A 67 3.24 17.19 21.44
C THR A 67 2.56 18.57 21.33
N LYS A 68 3.21 19.49 20.60
CA LYS A 68 2.62 20.79 20.26
C LYS A 68 1.54 20.70 19.17
N THR A 69 1.58 19.63 18.39
CA THR A 69 0.70 19.42 17.23
C THR A 69 0.05 18.04 17.33
N PRO A 70 -1.09 17.93 18.03
CA PRO A 70 -1.80 16.67 18.17
C PRO A 70 -2.29 16.17 16.80
N PRO A 71 -2.22 14.86 16.54
CA PRO A 71 -2.67 14.30 15.27
C PRO A 71 -4.21 14.34 15.18
N THR A 72 -4.71 14.54 13.98
CA THR A 72 -6.14 14.34 13.67
C THR A 72 -6.39 12.98 13.02
N ARG A 73 -5.33 12.31 12.59
CA ARG A 73 -5.37 11.06 11.83
C ARG A 73 -4.22 10.14 12.21
N LEU A 74 -4.50 8.85 12.28
CA LEU A 74 -3.52 7.79 12.53
C LEU A 74 -3.54 6.78 11.39
N GLN A 75 -2.49 6.77 10.58
CA GLN A 75 -2.34 5.85 9.45
C GLN A 75 -1.73 4.53 9.91
N VAL A 76 -2.35 3.41 9.51
CA VAL A 76 -1.93 2.06 9.92
C VAL A 76 -1.87 1.17 8.69
N PHE A 77 -0.74 0.48 8.49
CA PHE A 77 -0.57 -0.42 7.34
C PHE A 77 -0.75 -1.90 7.69
N ARG A 78 -0.65 -2.27 8.97
CA ARG A 78 -0.69 -3.66 9.41
C ARG A 78 -2.12 -4.07 9.80
N PRO A 79 -2.74 -5.05 9.12
CA PRO A 79 -4.09 -5.52 9.47
C PRO A 79 -4.20 -6.01 10.92
N GLN A 80 -3.18 -6.70 11.42
CA GLN A 80 -3.17 -7.26 12.78
C GLN A 80 -3.20 -6.18 13.88
N ALA A 81 -2.79 -4.95 13.56
CA ALA A 81 -2.80 -3.82 14.48
C ALA A 81 -4.06 -2.95 14.36
N LEU A 82 -4.77 -3.03 13.23
CA LEU A 82 -5.81 -2.06 12.85
C LEU A 82 -6.94 -1.97 13.88
N SER A 83 -7.60 -3.08 14.19
CA SER A 83 -8.76 -3.08 15.11
C SER A 83 -8.40 -2.62 16.53
N LEU A 84 -7.21 -2.98 17.01
CA LEU A 84 -6.72 -2.53 18.31
C LEU A 84 -6.45 -1.02 18.32
N LEU A 85 -5.82 -0.49 17.27
CA LEU A 85 -5.54 0.95 17.15
C LEU A 85 -6.82 1.76 16.92
N GLU A 86 -7.79 1.26 16.16
CA GLU A 86 -9.13 1.87 16.01
C GLU A 86 -9.82 2.01 17.36
N THR A 87 -9.86 0.91 18.13
CA THR A 87 -10.46 0.91 19.48
C THR A 87 -9.72 1.88 20.40
N ALA A 88 -8.39 1.93 20.31
CA ALA A 88 -7.57 2.79 21.16
C ALA A 88 -7.69 4.28 20.83
N ALA A 89 -7.84 4.62 19.55
CA ALA A 89 -7.91 5.99 19.03
C ALA A 89 -9.31 6.61 19.14
N GLN A 90 -10.37 5.80 19.15
CA GLN A 90 -11.75 6.25 19.25
C GLN A 90 -12.03 7.20 20.43
N PRO A 91 -11.66 6.90 21.69
CA PRO A 91 -11.87 7.84 22.82
C PRO A 91 -10.99 9.09 22.74
N LEU A 92 -9.95 9.09 21.92
CA LEU A 92 -9.04 10.22 21.69
C LEU A 92 -9.50 11.13 20.55
N GLY A 93 -10.59 10.78 19.87
CA GLY A 93 -11.13 11.54 18.73
C GLY A 93 -10.23 11.50 17.49
N ILE A 94 -9.34 10.50 17.38
CA ILE A 94 -8.43 10.34 16.25
C ILE A 94 -9.03 9.37 15.24
N VAL A 95 -9.08 9.77 13.97
CA VAL A 95 -9.54 8.89 12.90
C VAL A 95 -8.40 7.98 12.48
N VAL A 96 -8.60 6.66 12.58
CA VAL A 96 -7.65 5.69 12.04
C VAL A 96 -7.91 5.51 10.54
N GLU A 97 -6.84 5.56 9.76
CA GLU A 97 -6.86 5.36 8.30
C GLU A 97 -6.03 4.13 7.95
N PRO A 98 -6.65 3.03 7.48
CA PRO A 98 -5.92 1.91 6.94
C PRO A 98 -5.29 2.30 5.60
N THR A 99 -3.96 2.28 5.51
CA THR A 99 -3.26 2.60 4.26
C THR A 99 -1.88 1.94 4.21
N ARG A 100 -1.47 1.47 3.03
CA ARG A 100 -0.10 1.00 2.81
C ARG A 100 0.91 2.14 2.59
N HIS A 101 0.44 3.37 2.40
CA HIS A 101 1.26 4.56 2.18
C HIS A 101 1.84 5.13 3.49
N THR A 102 2.55 4.28 4.23
CA THR A 102 3.18 4.60 5.52
C THR A 102 4.71 4.64 5.41
N THR A 103 5.23 5.38 4.44
CA THR A 103 6.65 5.36 4.04
C THR A 103 7.60 5.71 5.18
N ALA A 104 7.28 6.75 5.97
CA ALA A 104 8.09 7.18 7.11
C ALA A 104 8.15 6.08 8.20
N LEU A 105 7.00 5.51 8.54
CA LEU A 105 6.93 4.40 9.49
C LEU A 105 7.66 3.15 9.00
N LYS A 106 7.54 2.80 7.72
CA LYS A 106 8.21 1.63 7.14
C LYS A 106 9.73 1.76 7.23
N GLN A 107 10.27 2.93 6.94
CA GLN A 107 11.70 3.20 7.14
C GLN A 107 12.08 3.11 8.62
N LEU A 108 11.32 3.74 9.51
CA LEU A 108 11.58 3.70 10.94
C LEU A 108 11.59 2.27 11.48
N LEU A 109 10.64 1.43 11.05
CA LEU A 109 10.60 0.02 11.43
C LEU A 109 11.80 -0.77 10.91
N GLN A 110 12.37 -0.39 9.78
CA GLN A 110 13.60 -0.99 9.25
C GLN A 110 14.81 -0.60 10.10
N GLU A 111 14.95 0.68 10.46
CA GLU A 111 15.99 1.16 11.38
C GLU A 111 15.87 0.49 12.77
N ARG A 112 14.63 0.33 13.26
CA ARG A 112 14.36 -0.40 14.50
C ARG A 112 14.72 -1.88 14.40
N ALA A 113 14.48 -2.53 13.26
CA ALA A 113 14.86 -3.92 13.05
C ALA A 113 16.37 -4.13 13.22
N ASP A 114 17.18 -3.18 12.78
CA ASP A 114 18.63 -3.21 12.99
C ASP A 114 19.00 -3.00 14.46
N HIS A 115 18.33 -2.05 15.13
CA HIS A 115 18.51 -1.81 16.55
C HIS A 115 18.16 -3.02 17.43
N TYR A 116 17.08 -3.76 17.14
CA TYR A 116 16.70 -4.93 17.95
C TYR A 116 17.80 -5.99 18.03
N ARG A 117 18.64 -6.13 16.99
CA ARG A 117 19.75 -7.09 16.97
C ARG A 117 20.83 -6.77 18.00
N THR A 118 20.86 -5.54 18.49
CA THR A 118 21.79 -5.06 19.52
C THR A 118 21.24 -5.18 20.93
N LEU A 119 19.94 -5.47 21.09
CA LEU A 119 19.30 -5.53 22.40
C LEU A 119 19.58 -6.85 23.12
N PRO A 120 19.63 -6.83 24.46
CA PRO A 120 19.54 -8.04 25.26
C PRO A 120 18.28 -8.83 24.91
N HIS A 121 18.36 -10.17 24.99
CA HIS A 121 17.22 -11.06 24.73
C HIS A 121 16.64 -10.97 23.30
N TYR A 122 17.43 -10.51 22.32
CA TYR A 122 17.11 -10.69 20.91
C TYR A 122 17.05 -12.18 20.55
N THR A 123 15.94 -12.61 19.92
CA THR A 123 15.65 -14.03 19.72
C THR A 123 16.39 -14.65 18.53
N GLY A 124 16.99 -13.84 17.64
CA GLY A 124 17.62 -14.32 16.41
C GLY A 124 16.64 -14.85 15.35
N GLN A 125 15.33 -14.75 15.58
CA GLN A 125 14.34 -15.22 14.62
C GLN A 125 14.29 -14.32 13.37
N PRO A 126 14.03 -14.89 12.16
CA PRO A 126 13.77 -14.10 10.97
C PRO A 126 12.66 -13.09 11.22
N TYR A 127 12.93 -11.82 10.92
CA TYR A 127 12.02 -10.72 11.17
C TYR A 127 12.01 -9.76 9.99
N GLU A 128 10.84 -9.64 9.35
CA GLU A 128 10.61 -8.76 8.21
C GLU A 128 9.66 -7.63 8.65
N PRO A 129 10.17 -6.45 9.05
CA PRO A 129 9.41 -5.44 9.78
C PRO A 129 8.20 -4.89 9.02
N VAL A 130 8.29 -4.81 7.71
CA VAL A 130 7.29 -4.17 6.84
C VAL A 130 6.46 -5.18 6.04
N LYS A 131 6.73 -6.48 6.19
CA LYS A 131 6.05 -7.51 5.44
C LYS A 131 4.60 -7.63 5.88
N LEU A 132 3.73 -7.73 4.89
CA LEU A 132 2.31 -8.01 5.05
C LEU A 132 2.02 -9.45 4.63
N GLU A 133 0.96 -10.00 5.20
CA GLU A 133 0.44 -11.29 4.76
C GLU A 133 -0.06 -11.19 3.31
N GLN A 134 0.14 -12.27 2.55
CA GLN A 134 -0.34 -12.38 1.18
C GLN A 134 -1.34 -13.55 1.13
N PRO A 135 -2.59 -13.35 1.56
CA PRO A 135 -3.59 -14.40 1.52
C PRO A 135 -3.81 -14.89 0.08
N PRO A 136 -4.36 -16.10 -0.12
CA PRO A 136 -4.74 -16.56 -1.46
C PRO A 136 -5.69 -15.56 -2.13
N PRO A 137 -5.49 -15.24 -3.42
CA PRO A 137 -6.35 -14.31 -4.12
C PRO A 137 -7.76 -14.89 -4.31
N LEU A 138 -8.78 -14.04 -4.19
CA LEU A 138 -10.18 -14.40 -4.42
C LEU A 138 -10.59 -14.09 -5.87
N PRO A 139 -11.51 -14.85 -6.48
CA PRO A 139 -12.02 -14.51 -7.80
C PRO A 139 -12.79 -13.18 -7.74
N LEU A 140 -12.62 -12.34 -8.76
CA LEU A 140 -13.43 -11.13 -8.91
C LEU A 140 -14.91 -11.53 -9.16
N PRO A 141 -15.89 -10.89 -8.50
CA PRO A 141 -17.31 -11.13 -8.78
C PRO A 141 -17.65 -10.90 -10.26
N GLU A 142 -18.47 -11.77 -10.84
CA GLU A 142 -18.84 -11.73 -12.27
C GLU A 142 -19.44 -10.38 -12.69
N GLN A 143 -20.15 -9.70 -11.80
CA GLN A 143 -20.77 -8.40 -12.08
C GLN A 143 -19.77 -7.26 -12.26
N LEU A 144 -18.49 -7.51 -11.94
CA LEU A 144 -17.37 -6.58 -12.06
C LEU A 144 -16.41 -6.98 -13.19
N TRP A 145 -16.68 -8.07 -13.91
CA TRP A 145 -15.82 -8.49 -15.01
C TRP A 145 -15.85 -7.46 -16.15
N GLY A 146 -14.66 -7.21 -16.71
CA GLY A 146 -14.55 -6.52 -17.98
C GLY A 146 -14.90 -7.45 -19.14
N GLU A 147 -15.27 -6.86 -20.28
CA GLU A 147 -15.49 -7.62 -21.52
C GLU A 147 -14.15 -8.04 -22.13
N GLN A 148 -13.15 -7.15 -22.07
CA GLN A 148 -11.79 -7.40 -22.55
C GLN A 148 -10.77 -6.71 -21.65
N TRP A 149 -9.54 -7.19 -21.69
CA TRP A 149 -8.41 -6.53 -21.04
C TRP A 149 -7.15 -6.68 -21.89
N ARG A 150 -6.19 -5.77 -21.70
CA ARG A 150 -4.89 -5.82 -22.38
C ARG A 150 -3.79 -5.19 -21.54
N PHE A 151 -2.56 -5.67 -21.72
CA PHE A 151 -1.37 -4.93 -21.29
C PHE A 151 -1.09 -3.77 -22.24
N ALA A 152 -0.66 -2.65 -21.67
CA ALA A 152 -0.29 -1.44 -22.39
C ALA A 152 1.00 -0.86 -21.82
N ALA A 153 1.58 0.11 -22.52
CA ALA A 153 2.62 0.95 -21.95
C ALA A 153 2.56 2.37 -22.53
N ILE A 154 2.93 3.35 -21.72
CA ILE A 154 3.00 4.76 -22.09
C ILE A 154 4.39 5.26 -21.67
N ALA A 155 5.04 6.06 -22.50
CA ALA A 155 6.32 6.65 -22.11
C ALA A 155 6.13 7.57 -20.89
N ALA A 156 7.09 7.55 -19.97
CA ALA A 156 7.00 8.31 -18.72
C ALA A 156 6.73 9.81 -18.93
N GLY A 157 7.34 10.42 -19.95
CA GLY A 157 7.11 11.83 -20.30
C GLY A 157 5.72 12.11 -20.88
N ASP A 158 5.07 11.09 -21.45
CA ASP A 158 3.77 11.23 -22.11
C ASP A 158 2.61 10.86 -21.18
N LEU A 159 2.86 10.24 -20.03
CA LEU A 159 1.81 9.69 -19.15
C LEU A 159 0.79 10.74 -18.73
N GLU A 160 1.24 11.88 -18.21
CA GLU A 160 0.34 12.94 -17.74
C GLU A 160 -0.38 13.60 -18.91
N LEU A 161 0.33 13.86 -20.01
CA LEU A 161 -0.20 14.45 -21.24
C LEU A 161 -1.28 13.55 -21.87
N ALA A 162 -1.08 12.23 -21.86
CA ALA A 162 -1.99 11.24 -22.42
C ALA A 162 -3.37 11.26 -21.77
N PHE A 163 -3.50 11.84 -20.57
CA PHE A 163 -4.73 11.90 -19.77
C PHE A 163 -5.08 13.33 -19.28
N ALA A 164 -4.35 14.36 -19.69
CA ALA A 164 -4.54 15.73 -19.21
C ALA A 164 -5.92 16.29 -19.58
N ASP A 165 -6.28 16.19 -20.87
CA ASP A 165 -7.49 16.80 -21.44
C ASP A 165 -8.69 15.84 -21.49
N LYS A 166 -8.56 14.64 -20.92
CA LYS A 166 -9.59 13.61 -20.97
C LYS A 166 -10.47 13.66 -19.73
N PRO A 167 -11.81 13.67 -19.88
CA PRO A 167 -12.70 13.55 -18.74
C PRO A 167 -12.63 12.12 -18.20
N ILE A 168 -11.98 11.96 -17.04
CA ILE A 168 -11.88 10.68 -16.32
C ILE A 168 -12.60 10.84 -14.97
N PRO A 169 -13.80 10.25 -14.80
CA PRO A 169 -14.63 10.46 -13.61
C PRO A 169 -13.94 10.07 -12.29
N ILE A 170 -13.18 8.97 -12.28
CA ILE A 170 -12.44 8.49 -11.11
C ILE A 170 -10.96 8.51 -11.45
N ARG A 171 -10.22 9.44 -10.85
CA ARG A 171 -8.78 9.59 -11.11
C ARG A 171 -8.01 9.56 -9.80
N SER A 172 -7.07 8.63 -9.70
CA SER A 172 -6.08 8.55 -8.62
C SER A 172 -4.68 8.62 -9.22
N MET A 173 -4.04 9.78 -9.13
CA MET A 173 -2.65 9.96 -9.54
C MET A 173 -1.90 10.69 -8.42
N PRO A 174 -1.48 9.98 -7.37
CA PRO A 174 -0.70 10.56 -6.27
C PRO A 174 0.57 11.23 -6.81
N THR A 175 0.87 12.45 -6.36
CA THR A 175 2.00 13.24 -6.87
C THR A 175 3.34 12.57 -6.64
N ASP A 176 3.49 11.83 -5.54
CA ASP A 176 4.67 11.03 -5.18
C ASP A 176 4.89 9.81 -6.10
N LEU A 177 3.85 9.35 -6.80
CA LEU A 177 3.93 8.29 -7.79
C LEU A 177 4.15 8.80 -9.22
N LEU A 178 4.15 10.11 -9.45
CA LEU A 178 4.39 10.65 -10.79
C LEU A 178 5.82 10.34 -11.26
N PRO A 179 6.04 10.21 -12.58
CA PRO A 179 7.34 9.81 -13.11
C PRO A 179 8.46 10.79 -12.73
N MET A 180 8.15 12.10 -12.66
CA MET A 180 9.08 13.13 -12.22
C MET A 180 9.51 12.94 -10.75
N SER A 181 8.56 12.63 -9.86
CA SER A 181 8.82 12.41 -8.44
C SER A 181 9.67 11.17 -8.20
N LEU A 182 9.48 10.14 -9.03
CA LEU A 182 10.28 8.91 -9.01
C LEU A 182 11.59 9.00 -9.82
N GLN A 183 11.88 10.17 -10.42
CA GLN A 183 13.07 10.41 -11.23
C GLN A 183 13.24 9.42 -12.40
N LEU A 184 12.12 9.00 -13.02
CA LEU A 184 12.14 8.10 -14.17
C LEU A 184 12.53 8.83 -15.45
N ALA A 185 13.31 8.17 -16.32
CA ALA A 185 13.65 8.71 -17.64
C ALA A 185 12.39 8.84 -18.51
N SER A 186 12.25 9.95 -19.24
CA SER A 186 11.01 10.29 -19.97
C SER A 186 10.61 9.28 -21.06
N ASN A 187 11.57 8.55 -21.63
CA ASN A 187 11.32 7.51 -22.63
C ASN A 187 11.03 6.13 -22.03
N LEU A 188 11.13 5.97 -20.71
CA LEU A 188 10.92 4.70 -20.04
C LEU A 188 9.44 4.29 -20.17
N PRO A 189 9.12 3.09 -20.67
CA PRO A 189 7.75 2.66 -20.85
C PRO A 189 7.13 2.26 -19.50
N ILE A 190 6.21 3.09 -19.01
CA ILE A 190 5.39 2.80 -17.84
C ILE A 190 4.36 1.75 -18.25
N PRO A 191 4.42 0.54 -17.68
CA PRO A 191 3.48 -0.51 -18.02
C PRO A 191 2.11 -0.23 -17.40
N GLY A 192 1.08 -0.81 -17.99
CA GLY A 192 -0.27 -0.74 -17.42
C GLY A 192 -1.19 -1.82 -17.93
N VAL A 193 -2.36 -1.89 -17.31
CA VAL A 193 -3.46 -2.76 -17.72
C VAL A 193 -4.65 -1.89 -18.07
N VAL A 194 -5.24 -2.15 -19.24
CA VAL A 194 -6.48 -1.52 -19.68
C VAL A 194 -7.59 -2.55 -19.64
N ILE A 195 -8.69 -2.23 -18.96
CA ILE A 195 -9.89 -3.06 -18.92
C ILE A 195 -11.01 -2.32 -19.66
N ASP A 196 -11.49 -2.95 -20.73
CA ASP A 196 -12.68 -2.52 -21.46
C ASP A 196 -13.89 -3.15 -20.76
N GLY A 197 -14.55 -2.36 -19.90
CA GLY A 197 -15.61 -2.80 -19.02
C GLY A 197 -17.02 -2.75 -19.63
N GLY A 198 -17.16 -2.31 -20.88
CA GLY A 198 -18.45 -2.15 -21.54
C GLY A 198 -19.43 -1.35 -20.69
N ARG A 199 -20.63 -1.90 -20.54
CA ARG A 199 -21.69 -1.35 -19.68
C ARG A 199 -21.36 -1.36 -18.18
N GLN A 200 -20.43 -2.21 -17.73
CA GLN A 200 -20.04 -2.33 -16.31
C GLN A 200 -18.82 -1.48 -15.94
N SER A 201 -18.19 -0.79 -16.92
CA SER A 201 -16.98 0.00 -16.72
C SER A 201 -17.04 0.97 -15.53
N MET A 202 -18.13 1.74 -15.38
CA MET A 202 -18.31 2.63 -14.24
C MET A 202 -18.56 1.91 -12.91
N ARG A 203 -19.20 0.74 -12.93
CA ARG A 203 -19.39 -0.08 -11.72
C ARG A 203 -18.06 -0.64 -11.24
N LEU A 204 -17.27 -1.21 -12.16
CA LEU A 204 -15.90 -1.67 -11.89
C LEU A 204 -15.03 -0.52 -11.36
N ALA A 205 -15.11 0.66 -11.98
CA ALA A 205 -14.31 1.81 -11.55
C ALA A 205 -14.66 2.28 -10.13
N ARG A 206 -15.94 2.27 -9.74
CA ARG A 206 -16.36 2.58 -8.37
C ARG A 206 -15.91 1.53 -7.37
N TRP A 207 -16.05 0.25 -7.71
CA TRP A 207 -15.55 -0.83 -6.86
C TRP A 207 -14.04 -0.71 -6.64
N LEU A 208 -13.26 -0.45 -7.70
CA LEU A 208 -11.83 -0.17 -7.58
C LEU A 208 -11.57 1.00 -6.63
N GLN A 209 -12.30 2.12 -6.77
CA GLN A 209 -12.17 3.24 -5.84
C GLN A 209 -12.41 2.83 -4.38
N GLU A 210 -13.40 1.98 -4.11
CA GLU A 210 -13.74 1.51 -2.76
C GLU A 210 -12.68 0.58 -2.16
N VAL A 211 -12.16 -0.37 -2.95
CA VAL A 211 -11.15 -1.34 -2.45
C VAL A 211 -9.75 -0.74 -2.34
N ASN A 212 -9.51 0.47 -2.87
CA ASN A 212 -8.21 1.15 -2.87
C ASN A 212 -7.11 0.27 -3.51
N PRO A 213 -7.03 0.19 -4.85
CA PRO A 213 -6.03 -0.62 -5.54
C PRO A 213 -4.62 -0.15 -5.18
N VAL A 214 -3.73 -1.10 -4.98
CA VAL A 214 -2.33 -0.88 -4.61
C VAL A 214 -1.40 -1.25 -5.76
N ALA A 215 -1.57 -2.45 -6.31
CA ALA A 215 -0.71 -2.97 -7.37
C ALA A 215 -1.40 -4.08 -8.17
N LEU A 216 -1.05 -4.19 -9.44
CA LEU A 216 -1.32 -5.34 -10.29
C LEU A 216 -0.05 -6.17 -10.41
N GLN A 217 -0.15 -7.48 -10.25
CA GLN A 217 0.96 -8.41 -10.31
C GLN A 217 0.65 -9.56 -11.25
N TYR A 218 1.60 -9.85 -12.14
CA TYR A 218 1.60 -11.08 -12.91
C TYR A 218 2.18 -12.22 -12.08
N ILE A 219 1.40 -13.28 -11.91
CA ILE A 219 1.78 -14.51 -11.22
C ILE A 219 1.81 -15.66 -12.25
N PRO A 220 2.99 -16.24 -12.54
CA PRO A 220 3.07 -17.38 -13.43
C PRO A 220 2.40 -18.62 -12.82
N GLY A 221 1.72 -19.41 -13.63
CA GLY A 221 0.93 -20.54 -13.15
C GLY A 221 0.36 -21.41 -14.27
N ALA A 222 -0.58 -22.27 -13.92
CA ALA A 222 -1.38 -23.06 -14.85
C ALA A 222 -2.85 -23.04 -14.37
N PRO A 223 -3.65 -22.02 -14.76
CA PRO A 223 -3.32 -20.93 -15.69
C PRO A 223 -2.46 -19.81 -15.07
N ASP A 224 -1.86 -18.97 -15.91
CA ASP A 224 -1.24 -17.71 -15.51
C ASP A 224 -2.29 -16.72 -14.98
N GLY A 225 -1.90 -15.85 -14.04
CA GLY A 225 -2.83 -14.95 -13.36
C GLY A 225 -2.37 -13.50 -13.31
N LEU A 226 -3.32 -12.58 -13.48
CA LEU A 226 -3.18 -11.17 -13.13
C LEU A 226 -3.93 -10.89 -11.83
N ILE A 227 -3.19 -10.56 -10.78
CA ILE A 227 -3.70 -10.34 -9.43
C ILE A 227 -3.69 -8.85 -9.10
N LEU A 228 -4.83 -8.32 -8.64
CA LEU A 228 -4.92 -7.01 -8.02
C LEU A 228 -4.73 -7.15 -6.52
N GLU A 229 -3.75 -6.44 -5.98
CA GLU A 229 -3.67 -6.15 -4.56
C GLU A 229 -4.40 -4.85 -4.24
N ALA A 230 -5.16 -4.85 -3.14
CA ALA A 230 -5.99 -3.74 -2.72
C ALA A 230 -5.98 -3.62 -1.17
N GLY A 231 -6.41 -2.47 -0.67
CA GLY A 231 -6.51 -2.21 0.76
C GLY A 231 -5.20 -2.53 1.51
N LEU A 232 -5.30 -3.20 2.66
CA LEU A 232 -4.13 -3.64 3.41
C LEU A 232 -3.57 -4.99 2.92
N VAL A 233 -4.43 -5.98 2.64
CA VAL A 233 -3.99 -7.34 2.24
C VAL A 233 -4.93 -8.03 1.26
N ASP A 234 -5.96 -7.34 0.76
CA ASP A 234 -6.93 -7.95 -0.15
C ASP A 234 -6.29 -8.26 -1.50
N ARG A 235 -6.63 -9.42 -2.06
CA ARG A 235 -6.07 -9.90 -3.33
C ARG A 235 -7.17 -10.48 -4.19
N TRP A 236 -7.24 -10.03 -5.44
CA TRP A 236 -8.28 -10.40 -6.39
C TRP A 236 -7.68 -10.92 -7.69
N VAL A 237 -8.17 -12.06 -8.18
CA VAL A 237 -7.86 -12.54 -9.53
C VAL A 237 -8.65 -11.71 -10.53
N ILE A 238 -7.98 -10.86 -11.30
CA ILE A 238 -8.60 -10.00 -12.31
C ILE A 238 -8.75 -10.75 -13.64
N ALA A 239 -7.74 -11.54 -13.99
CA ALA A 239 -7.76 -12.36 -15.19
C ALA A 239 -6.89 -13.60 -15.01
N THR A 240 -7.27 -14.67 -15.69
CA THR A 240 -6.44 -15.86 -15.90
C THR A 240 -6.27 -16.09 -17.40
N PHE A 241 -5.10 -16.55 -17.82
CA PHE A 241 -4.81 -16.76 -19.24
C PHE A 241 -3.79 -17.89 -19.42
N GLU A 242 -3.82 -18.54 -20.58
CA GLU A 242 -2.88 -19.61 -20.96
C GLU A 242 -2.25 -19.36 -22.35
N ASP A 243 -2.75 -18.35 -23.06
CA ASP A 243 -2.27 -18.01 -24.39
C ASP A 243 -0.84 -17.46 -24.34
N LYS A 244 0.00 -17.90 -25.28
CA LYS A 244 1.43 -17.57 -25.30
C LYS A 244 1.69 -16.09 -25.51
N GLU A 245 0.86 -15.39 -26.28
CA GLU A 245 1.02 -13.95 -26.50
C GLU A 245 0.69 -13.17 -25.23
N ALA A 246 -0.38 -13.57 -24.53
CA ALA A 246 -0.74 -12.98 -23.24
C ALA A 246 0.35 -13.21 -22.17
N ILE A 247 0.94 -14.41 -22.12
CA ILE A 247 2.05 -14.74 -21.22
C ILE A 247 3.29 -13.87 -21.53
N ALA A 248 3.67 -13.75 -22.80
CA ALA A 248 4.82 -12.92 -23.19
C ALA A 248 4.59 -11.43 -22.85
N ALA A 249 3.36 -10.93 -23.04
CA ALA A 249 2.97 -9.58 -22.66
C ALA A 249 3.00 -9.38 -21.14
N ALA A 250 2.57 -10.37 -20.35
CA ALA A 250 2.62 -10.33 -18.89
C ALA A 250 4.06 -10.33 -18.34
N GLN A 251 4.95 -11.11 -18.96
CA GLN A 251 6.39 -11.08 -18.66
C GLN A 251 7.00 -9.71 -18.97
N THR A 252 6.65 -9.12 -20.12
CA THR A 252 7.08 -7.76 -20.48
C THR A 252 6.54 -6.72 -19.50
N PHE A 253 5.28 -6.85 -19.09
CA PHE A 253 4.66 -6.00 -18.07
C PHE A 253 5.47 -6.05 -16.77
N ARG A 254 5.78 -7.25 -16.26
CA ARG A 254 6.59 -7.43 -15.04
C ARG A 254 7.99 -6.85 -15.17
N GLN A 255 8.68 -7.09 -16.29
CA GLN A 255 10.01 -6.52 -16.54
C GLN A 255 9.98 -4.99 -16.51
N ARG A 256 8.95 -4.38 -17.13
CA ARG A 256 8.79 -2.93 -17.12
C ARG A 256 8.47 -2.41 -15.72
N GLN A 257 7.68 -3.13 -14.92
CA GLN A 257 7.40 -2.76 -13.53
C GLN A 257 8.71 -2.68 -12.73
N GLU A 258 9.61 -3.65 -12.88
CA GLU A 258 10.92 -3.62 -12.23
C GLU A 258 11.74 -2.39 -12.68
N ALA A 259 11.76 -2.11 -13.99
CA ALA A 259 12.47 -0.96 -14.55
C ALA A 259 11.89 0.40 -14.09
N THR A 260 10.59 0.46 -13.78
CA THR A 260 9.88 1.67 -13.34
C THR A 260 9.72 1.74 -11.81
N GLN A 261 10.55 1.02 -11.05
CA GLN A 261 10.52 0.99 -9.58
C GLN A 261 9.14 0.58 -9.00
N GLY A 262 8.47 -0.34 -9.70
CA GLY A 262 7.15 -0.87 -9.39
C GLY A 262 5.99 -0.02 -9.92
N MET A 263 6.25 1.15 -10.50
CA MET A 263 5.21 2.08 -10.98
C MET A 263 4.51 1.52 -12.22
N HIS A 264 3.18 1.54 -12.22
CA HIS A 264 2.35 1.13 -13.35
C HIS A 264 0.98 1.82 -13.27
N PHE A 265 0.14 1.63 -14.29
CA PHE A 265 -1.22 2.18 -14.31
C PHE A 265 -2.30 1.12 -14.52
N LEU A 266 -3.49 1.40 -14.00
CA LEU A 266 -4.73 0.69 -14.31
C LEU A 266 -5.70 1.69 -14.95
N LEU A 267 -6.22 1.35 -16.12
CA LEU A 267 -7.19 2.14 -16.85
C LEU A 267 -8.46 1.31 -17.04
N VAL A 268 -9.60 1.89 -16.68
CA VAL A 268 -10.92 1.32 -16.96
C VAL A 268 -11.66 2.24 -17.90
N GLN A 269 -12.15 1.68 -19.01
CA GLN A 269 -12.90 2.40 -20.03
C GLN A 269 -14.08 1.57 -20.51
N PRO A 270 -15.13 2.18 -21.09
CA PRO A 270 -16.25 1.42 -21.67
C PRO A 270 -15.82 0.58 -22.88
N ASP A 271 -14.98 1.14 -23.74
CA ASP A 271 -14.52 0.51 -24.97
C ASP A 271 -13.15 1.05 -25.40
N ASN A 272 -12.60 0.49 -26.49
CA ASN A 272 -11.32 0.94 -27.07
C ASN A 272 -11.47 2.12 -28.07
N SER A 273 -12.52 2.95 -27.95
CA SER A 273 -12.67 4.14 -28.80
C SER A 273 -11.63 5.23 -28.51
N GLY A 274 -11.03 5.22 -27.31
CA GLY A 274 -10.14 6.26 -26.83
C GLY A 274 -10.83 7.59 -26.52
N MET A 275 -12.16 7.65 -26.58
CA MET A 275 -12.95 8.85 -26.34
C MET A 275 -13.50 8.94 -24.92
N THR A 276 -13.83 7.80 -24.31
CA THR A 276 -14.48 7.75 -23.00
C THR A 276 -13.70 6.90 -22.01
N TYR A 277 -13.66 7.35 -20.76
CA TYR A 277 -12.92 6.71 -19.68
C TYR A 277 -13.79 6.67 -18.43
N SER A 278 -13.60 5.62 -17.63
CA SER A 278 -14.32 5.44 -16.36
C SER A 278 -13.43 5.69 -15.16
N GLY A 279 -12.19 5.21 -15.21
CA GLY A 279 -11.22 5.52 -14.17
C GLY A 279 -9.77 5.24 -14.54
N LEU A 280 -8.86 5.93 -13.83
CA LEU A 280 -7.42 5.81 -13.97
C LEU A 280 -6.77 5.80 -12.59
N TRP A 281 -5.88 4.84 -12.35
CA TRP A 281 -5.07 4.75 -11.14
C TRP A 281 -3.59 4.62 -11.50
N LEU A 282 -2.75 5.43 -10.86
CA LEU A 282 -1.33 5.16 -10.75
C LEU A 282 -1.08 4.31 -9.51
N LEU A 283 -0.40 3.19 -9.73
CA LEU A 283 -0.18 2.14 -8.77
C LEU A 283 1.32 1.91 -8.63
N ARG A 284 1.74 1.35 -7.49
CA ARG A 284 3.14 0.99 -7.28
C ARG A 284 3.25 -0.26 -6.44
N ASN A 285 3.95 -1.25 -6.97
CA ASN A 285 4.38 -2.37 -6.16
C ASN A 285 5.59 -1.94 -5.32
N THR A 286 5.41 -1.75 -4.01
CA THR A 286 6.52 -1.59 -3.07
C THR A 286 6.90 -2.97 -2.56
N ALA A 287 8.00 -3.52 -3.09
CA ALA A 287 8.58 -4.76 -2.63
C ALA A 287 8.98 -4.69 -1.15
#